data_AF-A0A6I6UCG5-F1
#
_entry.id   AF-A0A6I6UCG5-F1
#
_cell.length_a   1.000
_cell.length_b   1.000
_cell.length_c   1.000
_cell.angle_alpha   90.00
_cell.angle_beta   90.00
_cell.angle_gamma   90.00
#
_symmetry.space_group_name_H-M   'P 1'
#
loop_
_entity.id
_entity.type
_entity.pdbx_description
1 polymer ?
#
loop_
_entity_poly.entity_id
_entity_poly.type
_entity_poly.pdbx_seq_one_letter_code
_entity_poly.pdbx_strand_id
1 'polypeptide(L)'
;MVAGTKLKSRYFKKIPGGHTITRSDRMHKDIEKFDHDFPDGVFAFPAPAESPKVKIRALDKYCKEHGVQPKDLTDEEMRQFLV
;
A
#
# COMPACT_ATOMS: atom_id res chain seq x y z
N MET A 1 9.15 -45.42 -26.69
CA MET A 1 8.17 -44.46 -27.21
C MET A 1 7.54 -43.75 -26.01
N VAL A 2 7.86 -42.49 -25.75
CA VAL A 2 7.32 -41.75 -24.58
C VAL A 2 6.04 -41.05 -25.02
N ALA A 3 4.91 -41.48 -24.47
CA ALA A 3 3.60 -40.93 -24.74
C ALA A 3 3.49 -39.51 -24.16
N GLY A 4 3.29 -38.52 -25.03
CA GLY A 4 3.13 -37.12 -24.65
C GLY A 4 1.84 -36.89 -23.85
N THR A 5 1.98 -36.32 -22.67
CA THR A 5 0.87 -35.83 -21.84
C THR A 5 0.22 -34.62 -22.50
N LYS A 6 -1.01 -34.78 -22.99
CA LYS A 6 -1.88 -33.68 -23.45
C LYS A 6 -2.28 -32.80 -22.26
N LEU A 7 -1.64 -31.64 -22.13
CA LEU A 7 -2.07 -30.56 -21.24
C LEU A 7 -3.41 -29.99 -21.75
N LYS A 8 -4.48 -30.17 -20.98
CA LYS A 8 -5.80 -29.59 -21.25
C LYS A 8 -5.71 -28.07 -21.26
N SER A 9 -5.97 -27.47 -22.42
CA SER A 9 -6.03 -26.02 -22.61
C SER A 9 -7.12 -25.42 -21.73
N ARG A 10 -6.72 -24.61 -20.74
CA ARG A 10 -7.63 -23.79 -19.92
C ARG A 10 -8.35 -22.80 -20.84
N TYR A 11 -9.68 -22.80 -20.78
CA TYR A 11 -10.56 -21.96 -21.59
C TYR A 11 -10.25 -20.47 -21.36
N PHE A 12 -9.58 -19.83 -22.32
CA PHE A 12 -9.49 -18.38 -22.42
C PHE A 12 -10.81 -17.85 -23.00
N LYS A 13 -11.60 -17.14 -22.18
CA LYS A 13 -12.84 -16.51 -22.62
C LYS A 13 -12.48 -15.31 -23.52
N LYS A 14 -12.47 -15.53 -24.85
CA LYS A 14 -12.21 -14.48 -25.86
C LYS A 14 -13.51 -13.71 -26.17
N ILE A 15 -13.41 -12.39 -26.28
CA ILE A 15 -14.48 -11.47 -26.71
C ILE A 15 -14.26 -11.16 -28.21
N PRO A 16 -15.30 -10.97 -29.05
CA PRO A 16 -15.11 -10.59 -30.46
C PRO A 16 -14.54 -9.17 -30.52
N GLY A 17 -13.31 -9.03 -31.00
CA GLY A 17 -12.59 -7.73 -31.01
C GLY A 17 -11.13 -7.76 -30.56
N GLY A 18 -10.55 -8.93 -30.26
CA GLY A 18 -9.12 -9.13 -30.48
C GLY A 18 -8.13 -8.73 -29.38
N HIS A 19 -8.47 -8.83 -28.09
CA HIS A 19 -7.44 -8.98 -27.06
C HIS A 19 -7.82 -9.97 -25.95
N THR A 20 -6.89 -10.86 -25.60
CA THR A 20 -7.00 -11.75 -24.44
C THR A 20 -6.71 -10.95 -23.19
N ILE A 21 -7.68 -10.85 -22.26
CA ILE A 21 -7.50 -10.15 -20.99
C ILE A 21 -6.37 -10.83 -20.21
N THR A 22 -5.25 -10.13 -20.13
CA THR A 22 -4.09 -10.52 -19.34
C THR A 22 -4.25 -10.06 -17.89
N ARG A 23 -3.38 -10.53 -17.00
CA ARG A 23 -3.37 -10.06 -15.60
C ARG A 23 -3.07 -8.56 -15.52
N SER A 24 -2.22 -8.04 -16.40
CA SER A 24 -1.91 -6.61 -16.54
C SER A 24 -3.13 -5.78 -16.88
N ASP A 25 -3.98 -6.23 -17.80
CA ASP A 25 -5.19 -5.49 -18.20
C ASP A 25 -6.19 -5.34 -17.04
N ARG A 26 -6.21 -6.32 -16.12
CA ARG A 26 -7.03 -6.22 -14.89
C ARG A 26 -6.45 -5.20 -13.92
N MET A 27 -5.13 -5.23 -13.71
CA MET A 27 -4.47 -4.28 -12.82
C MET A 27 -4.62 -2.83 -13.28
N HIS A 28 -4.51 -2.56 -14.59
CA HIS A 28 -4.74 -1.21 -15.11
C HIS A 28 -6.16 -0.70 -14.81
N LYS A 29 -7.17 -1.54 -15.00
CA LYS A 29 -8.57 -1.18 -14.68
C LYS A 29 -8.81 -0.96 -13.19
N ASP A 30 -8.13 -1.72 -12.34
CA ASP A 30 -8.26 -1.58 -10.89
C ASP A 30 -7.60 -0.27 -10.42
N ILE A 31 -6.47 0.12 -11.01
CA ILE A 31 -5.79 1.41 -10.76
C ILE A 31 -6.65 2.58 -11.25
N GLU A 32 -7.16 2.51 -12.49
CA GLU A 32 -8.03 3.57 -13.05
C GLU A 32 -9.28 3.80 -12.20
N LYS A 33 -9.88 2.73 -11.66
CA LYS A 33 -11.02 2.83 -10.73
C LYS A 33 -10.62 3.48 -9.42
N PHE A 34 -9.46 3.11 -8.87
CA PHE A 34 -8.96 3.67 -7.63
C PHE A 34 -8.68 5.17 -7.78
N ASP A 35 -7.98 5.58 -8.84
CA ASP A 35 -7.65 6.98 -9.11
C ASP A 35 -8.90 7.84 -9.40
N HIS A 36 -9.93 7.27 -10.05
CA HIS A 36 -11.20 7.96 -10.29
C HIS A 36 -11.93 8.37 -9.00
N ASP A 37 -11.79 7.58 -7.93
CA ASP A 37 -12.42 7.87 -6.64
C ASP A 37 -11.71 8.97 -5.84
N PHE A 38 -10.55 9.45 -6.33
CA PHE A 38 -9.79 10.57 -5.76
C PHE A 38 -9.67 11.72 -6.80
N PRO A 39 -10.78 12.40 -7.15
CA PRO A 39 -10.76 13.49 -8.15
C PRO A 39 -9.85 14.65 -7.72
N ASP A 40 -9.81 14.91 -6.42
CA ASP A 40 -8.93 15.89 -5.76
C ASP A 40 -7.96 15.12 -4.86
N GLY A 41 -7.14 14.24 -5.45
CA GLY A 41 -6.11 13.52 -4.70
C GLY A 41 -5.33 14.52 -3.84
N VAL A 42 -5.51 14.44 -2.52
CA VAL A 42 -4.81 15.30 -1.57
C VAL A 42 -3.34 14.90 -1.60
N PHE A 43 -2.59 15.51 -2.51
CA PHE A 43 -1.14 15.45 -2.55
C PHE A 43 -0.65 16.16 -1.29
N ALA A 44 -0.30 15.38 -0.27
CA ALA A 44 0.39 15.92 0.88
C ALA A 44 1.76 16.41 0.39
N PHE A 45 2.00 17.73 0.47
CA PHE A 45 3.35 18.26 0.29
C PHE A 45 4.27 17.56 1.29
N PRO A 46 5.42 17.03 0.84
CA PRO A 46 6.36 16.39 1.75
C PRO A 46 6.76 17.42 2.81
N ALA A 47 6.79 16.99 4.07
CA ALA A 47 7.22 17.85 5.15
C ALA A 47 8.66 18.33 4.88
N PRO A 48 9.00 19.60 5.22
CA PRO A 48 10.34 20.14 5.00
C PRO A 48 11.40 19.28 5.71
N ALA A 49 12.63 19.27 5.21
CA ALA A 49 13.70 18.41 5.75
C ALA A 49 14.00 18.69 7.24
N GLU A 50 13.72 19.90 7.70
CA GLU A 50 13.87 20.36 9.09
C GLU A 50 12.71 19.93 10.01
N SER A 51 11.66 19.34 9.46
CA SER A 51 10.53 18.86 10.26
C SER A 51 10.94 17.64 11.10
N PRO A 52 10.56 17.62 12.39
CA PRO A 52 10.87 16.49 13.27
C PRO A 52 10.24 15.21 12.75
N LYS A 53 11.07 14.20 12.48
CA LYS A 53 10.60 12.89 12.05
C LYS A 53 10.35 12.03 13.27
N VAL A 54 9.11 11.59 13.46
CA VAL A 54 8.72 10.78 14.61
C VAL A 54 8.64 9.31 14.22
N LYS A 55 9.27 8.43 15.00
CA LYS A 55 9.12 6.97 14.89
C LYS A 55 7.77 6.52 15.49
N ILE A 56 6.67 6.75 14.76
CA ILE A 56 5.29 6.47 15.21
C ILE A 56 5.12 5.05 15.76
N ARG A 57 5.71 4.05 15.09
CA ARG A 57 5.62 2.64 15.53
C ARG A 57 6.27 2.37 16.87
N ALA A 58 7.38 3.06 17.19
CA ALA A 58 8.07 2.89 18.46
C ALA A 58 7.31 3.63 19.57
N LEU A 59 6.82 4.83 19.26
CA LEU A 59 6.02 5.64 20.18
C LEU A 59 4.72 4.92 20.58
N ASP A 60 3.99 4.34 19.62
CA ASP A 60 2.73 3.62 19.89
C ASP A 60 2.95 2.38 20.78
N LYS A 61 4.06 1.66 20.61
CA LYS A 61 4.42 0.54 21.48
C LYS A 61 4.69 0.99 22.91
N TYR A 62 5.51 2.03 23.07
CA TYR A 62 5.84 2.59 24.37
C TYR A 62 4.58 3.08 25.11
N CYS A 63 3.70 3.80 24.40
CA CYS A 63 2.42 4.26 24.94
C CYS A 63 1.54 3.09 25.41
N LYS A 64 1.48 2.00 24.64
CA LYS A 64 0.73 0.79 25.01
C LYS A 64 1.31 0.05 26.21
N GLU A 65 2.64 -0.03 26.31
CA GLU A 65 3.32 -0.71 27.42
C GLU A 65 3.22 0.05 28.75
N HIS A 66 3.17 1.39 28.70
CA HIS A 66 3.07 2.24 29.88
C HIS A 66 1.65 2.75 30.17
N GLY A 67 0.68 2.45 29.31
CA GLY A 67 -0.71 2.86 29.50
C GLY A 67 -0.92 4.38 29.45
N VAL A 68 -0.01 5.12 28.82
CA VAL A 68 -0.04 6.59 28.67
C VAL A 68 -0.42 6.97 27.26
N GLN A 69 -1.09 8.12 27.10
CA GLN A 69 -1.38 8.65 25.78
C GLN A 69 -0.16 9.40 25.24
N PRO A 70 0.01 9.50 23.90
CA PRO A 70 1.07 10.29 23.28
C PRO A 70 1.15 11.75 23.75
N LYS A 71 0.03 12.30 24.26
CA LYS A 71 -0.09 13.67 24.75
C LYS A 71 0.47 13.86 26.16
N ASP A 72 0.59 12.77 26.91
CA ASP A 72 1.03 12.77 28.31
C ASP A 72 2.53 12.46 28.42
N LEU A 73 3.23 12.25 27.30
CA LEU A 73 4.68 12.04 27.28
C LEU A 73 5.42 13.34 27.62
N THR A 74 6.44 13.21 28.45
CA THR A 74 7.36 14.32 28.73
C THR A 74 8.25 14.62 27.52
N ASP A 75 8.76 15.85 27.44
CA ASP A 75 9.66 16.27 26.37
C ASP A 75 10.92 15.39 26.27
N GLU A 76 11.37 14.82 27.40
CA GLU A 76 12.54 13.95 27.47
C GLU A 76 12.28 12.57 26.85
N GLU A 77 11.11 11.97 27.13
CA GLU A 77 10.68 10.71 26.53
C GLU A 77 10.42 10.87 25.04
N MET A 78 9.84 12.01 24.64
CA MET A 78 9.51 12.31 23.26
C MET A 78 10.78 12.43 22.37
N ARG A 79 11.89 12.93 22.92
CA ARG A 79 13.19 13.03 22.22
C ARG A 79 13.72 11.69 21.73
N GLN A 80 13.38 10.58 22.39
CA GLN A 80 13.82 9.25 21.99
C GLN A 80 13.18 8.78 20.67
N PHE A 81 12.03 9.37 20.31
CA PHE A 81 11.26 9.02 19.12
C PHE A 81 11.52 9.97 17.94
N LEU A 82 12.25 11.07 18.15
CA LEU A 82 12.65 12.03 17.12
C LEU A 82 13.91 11.54 16.39
N VAL A 83 13.98 11.79 15.07
CA VAL A 83 15.11 11.47 14.17
C VAL A 83 15.63 12.73 13.51
#